data_AF-A0A520HSV7-F1
#
_entry.id   AF-A0A520HSV7-F1
#
_cell.length_a   1.000
_cell.length_b   1.000
_cell.length_c   1.000
_cell.angle_alpha   90.00
_cell.angle_beta   90.00
_cell.angle_gamma   90.00
#
_symmetry.space_group_name_H-M   'P 1'
#
loop_
_entity.id
_entity.type
_entity.pdbx_description
1 polymer ?
#
loop_
_entity_poly.entity_id
_entity_poly.type
_entity_poly.pdbx_seq_one_letter_code
_entity_poly.pdbx_strand_id
1 'polypeptide(L)'
;MTASTTHVWRLLKWGRILARHGALRGIERDPNTPAPVRRLARIARFGARVPAVPRYADAFQAIGPAAIKLGQTLATRPDLVGEDAAHDLL
;
A
#
# COMPACT_ATOMS: atom_id res chain seq x y z
N MET A 1 26.66 0.45 11.12
CA MET A 1 25.73 1.57 10.81
C MET A 1 25.27 1.59 9.35
N THR A 2 25.30 0.45 8.63
CA THR A 2 24.94 0.32 7.20
C THR A 2 23.58 -0.36 6.96
N ALA A 3 22.94 -0.90 8.00
CA ALA A 3 21.65 -1.60 7.89
C ALA A 3 20.47 -0.65 7.59
N SER A 4 20.54 0.61 8.01
CA SER A 4 19.39 1.54 7.88
C SER A 4 19.10 1.88 6.42
N THR A 5 20.13 2.01 5.58
CA THR A 5 19.99 2.40 4.17
C THR A 5 19.30 1.32 3.34
N THR A 6 19.59 0.03 3.56
CA THR A 6 18.92 -1.08 2.87
C THR A 6 17.46 -1.21 3.29
N HIS A 7 17.14 -0.96 4.56
CA HIS A 7 15.75 -0.93 5.02
C HIS A 7 14.96 0.23 4.40
N VAL A 8 15.53 1.43 4.32
CA VAL A 8 14.91 2.59 3.66
C VAL A 8 14.70 2.31 2.17
N TRP A 9 15.70 1.75 1.48
CA TRP A 9 15.60 1.44 0.06
C TRP A 9 14.54 0.35 -0.22
N ARG A 10 14.46 -0.66 0.66
CA ARG A 10 13.42 -1.69 0.59
C ARG A 10 12.03 -1.10 0.83
N LEU A 11 11.89 -0.18 1.78
CA LEU A 11 10.62 0.53 2.06
C LEU A 11 10.20 1.38 0.86
N LEU A 12 11.15 2.08 0.22
CA LEU A 12 10.90 2.84 -1.01
C LEU A 12 10.46 1.92 -2.17
N LYS A 13 11.10 0.76 -2.33
CA LYS A 13 10.71 -0.24 -3.34
C LYS A 13 9.30 -0.77 -3.10
N TRP A 14 8.95 -1.08 -1.85
CA TRP A 14 7.60 -1.49 -1.47
C TRP A 14 6.58 -0.39 -1.75
N GLY A 15 6.85 0.85 -1.31
CA GLY A 15 5.99 2.00 -1.58
C GLY A 15 5.74 2.21 -3.08
N ARG A 16 6.76 2.02 -3.91
CA ARG A 16 6.64 2.10 -5.38
C ARG A 16 5.80 0.96 -5.98
N ILE A 17 5.89 -0.25 -5.42
CA ILE A 17 5.05 -1.39 -5.82
C ILE A 17 3.59 -1.14 -5.47
N LEU A 18 3.29 -0.69 -4.23
CA LEU A 18 1.93 -0.29 -3.84
C LEU A 18 1.38 0.83 -4.75
N ALA A 19 2.21 1.83 -5.07
CA ALA A 19 1.80 2.96 -5.89
C ALA A 19 1.43 2.55 -7.32
N ARG A 20 2.18 1.60 -7.87
CA ARG A 20 1.93 1.06 -9.22
C ARG A 20 0.61 0.28 -9.31
N HIS A 21 0.20 -0.38 -8.23
CA HIS A 21 -1.04 -1.16 -8.19
C HIS A 21 -2.25 -0.35 -7.70
N GLY A 22 -2.06 0.93 -7.37
CA GLY A 22 -3.14 1.81 -6.93
C GLY A 22 -3.62 1.57 -5.50
N ALA A 23 -2.92 0.74 -4.73
CA ALA A 23 -3.24 0.46 -3.33
C ALA A 23 -3.17 1.71 -2.42
N LEU A 24 -2.55 2.80 -2.87
CA LEU A 24 -2.53 4.07 -2.12
C LEU A 24 -3.78 4.92 -2.32
N ARG A 25 -4.69 4.58 -3.24
CA ARG A 25 -5.94 5.33 -3.44
C ARG A 25 -6.92 5.14 -2.29
N GLY A 26 -7.00 3.95 -1.70
CA GLY A 26 -7.81 3.70 -0.50
C GLY A 26 -7.37 4.56 0.67
N ILE A 27 -6.06 4.61 0.92
CA ILE A 27 -5.44 5.44 1.97
C ILE A 27 -5.66 6.95 1.70
N GLU A 28 -5.63 7.40 0.45
CA GLU A 28 -5.85 8.82 0.11
C GLU A 28 -7.31 9.27 0.36
N ARG A 29 -8.26 8.33 0.30
CA ARG A 29 -9.70 8.59 0.43
C ARG A 29 -10.22 8.39 1.86
N ASP A 30 -9.44 7.75 2.73
CA ASP A 30 -9.81 7.55 4.12
C ASP A 30 -9.67 8.87 4.93
N PRO A 31 -10.77 9.36 5.56
CA PRO A 31 -10.77 10.58 6.38
C PRO A 31 -9.81 10.52 7.58
N ASN A 32 -9.57 9.32 8.12
CA ASN A 32 -8.72 9.09 9.30
C ASN A 32 -7.23 9.01 8.98
N THR A 33 -6.84 9.05 7.70
CA THR A 33 -5.43 8.96 7.34
C THR A 33 -4.64 10.18 7.84
N PRO A 34 -3.59 9.98 8.66
CA PRO A 34 -2.73 11.06 9.12
C PRO A 34 -2.15 11.85 7.93
N ALA A 35 -2.17 13.18 8.02
CA ALA A 35 -1.62 14.07 7.00
C ALA A 35 -0.23 13.67 6.44
N PRO A 36 0.75 13.19 7.24
CA PRO A 36 2.03 12.73 6.71
C PRO A 36 1.92 11.47 5.85
N VAL A 37 1.04 10.52 6.19
CA VAL A 37 0.81 9.29 5.40
C VAL A 37 0.17 9.62 4.05
N ARG A 38 -0.82 10.53 4.05
CA ARG A 38 -1.44 11.06 2.83
C ARG A 38 -0.44 11.78 1.92
N ARG A 39 0.49 12.55 2.50
CA ARG A 39 1.54 13.26 1.74
C ARG A 39 2.55 12.28 1.15
N LEU A 40 2.99 11.28 1.92
CA LEU A 40 3.84 10.18 1.42
C LEU A 40 3.15 9.42 0.29
N ALA A 41 1.86 9.16 0.43
CA ALA A 41 1.08 8.46 -0.59
C ALA A 41 1.04 9.22 -1.92
N ARG A 42 0.83 10.54 -1.84
CA ARG A 42 0.84 11.45 -2.98
C ARG A 42 2.20 11.55 -3.66
N ILE A 43 3.29 11.58 -2.87
CA ILE A 43 4.66 11.57 -3.40
C ILE A 43 4.97 10.23 -4.07
N ALA A 44 4.60 9.10 -3.44
CA ALA A 44 4.80 7.77 -4.00
C ALA A 44 4.00 7.57 -5.31
N ARG A 45 2.86 8.24 -5.45
CA ARG A 45 2.06 8.28 -6.67
C ARG A 45 2.69 9.12 -7.79
N PHE A 46 3.56 10.07 -7.47
CA PHE A 46 4.23 10.93 -8.45
C PHE A 46 5.21 10.10 -9.29
N GLY A 47 4.74 9.64 -10.46
CA GLY A 47 5.49 8.77 -11.38
C GLY A 47 4.98 7.32 -11.50
N ALA A 48 3.91 6.95 -10.80
CA ALA A 48 3.24 5.65 -10.98
C ALA A 48 1.97 5.81 -11.83
N ARG A 49 1.82 5.00 -12.89
CA ARG A 49 0.53 4.85 -13.59
C ARG A 49 -0.43 4.12 -12.66
N VAL A 50 -1.29 4.87 -12.00
CA VAL A 50 -2.29 4.33 -11.08
C VAL A 50 -3.48 3.79 -11.88
N PRO A 51 -3.79 2.48 -11.79
CA PRO A 51 -4.98 1.92 -12.42
C PRO A 51 -6.27 2.50 -11.81
N ALA A 52 -7.35 2.51 -12.59
CA ALA A 52 -8.64 3.04 -12.14
C ALA A 52 -9.20 2.24 -10.95
N VAL A 53 -9.03 0.92 -10.98
CA VAL A 53 -9.37 -0.03 -9.92
C VAL A 53 -8.07 -0.41 -9.18
N PRO A 54 -7.99 -0.20 -7.85
CA PRO A 54 -6.86 -0.66 -7.05
C PRO A 54 -6.76 -2.19 -7.04
N ARG A 55 -5.52 -2.72 -7.08
CA ARG A 55 -5.24 -4.17 -7.01
C ARG A 55 -4.30 -4.45 -5.82
N TYR A 56 -4.87 -4.51 -4.62
CA TYR A 56 -4.18 -4.71 -3.36
C TYR A 56 -3.56 -6.11 -3.23
N ALA A 57 -4.26 -7.17 -3.64
CA ALA A 57 -3.74 -8.53 -3.62
C ALA A 57 -2.45 -8.66 -4.46
N ASP A 58 -2.47 -8.14 -5.70
CA ASP A 58 -1.28 -8.16 -6.57
C ASP A 58 -0.14 -7.32 -6.00
N ALA A 59 -0.45 -6.19 -5.34
CA ALA A 59 0.55 -5.37 -4.68
C ALA A 59 1.27 -6.14 -3.57
N PHE A 60 0.52 -6.86 -2.73
CA PHE A 60 1.08 -7.64 -1.63
C PHE A 60 1.81 -8.88 -2.11
N GLN A 61 1.31 -9.54 -3.17
CA GLN A 61 2.02 -10.63 -3.83
C GLN A 61 3.36 -10.17 -4.40
N ALA A 62 3.41 -9.00 -5.04
CA ALA A 62 4.63 -8.42 -5.61
C ALA A 62 5.65 -7.96 -4.54
N ILE A 63 5.19 -7.64 -3.33
CA ILE A 63 6.06 -7.32 -2.18
C ILE A 63 6.65 -8.60 -1.57
N GLY A 64 5.85 -9.66 -1.49
CA GLY A 64 6.25 -10.98 -1.02
C GLY A 64 5.48 -11.49 0.19
N PRO A 65 5.86 -12.65 0.74
CA PRO A 65 5.04 -13.42 1.69
C PRO A 65 4.71 -12.70 3.01
N ALA A 66 5.56 -11.76 3.43
CA ALA A 66 5.30 -10.94 4.61
C ALA A 66 4.11 -9.97 4.39
N ALA A 67 4.01 -9.37 3.20
CA ALA A 67 2.90 -8.49 2.86
C ALA A 67 1.61 -9.27 2.59
N ILE A 68 1.70 -10.49 2.07
CA ILE A 68 0.53 -11.38 1.91
C ILE A 68 -0.09 -11.67 3.28
N LYS A 69 0.71 -12.04 4.29
CA LYS A 69 0.21 -12.27 5.65
C LYS A 69 -0.44 -11.03 6.25
N LEU A 70 0.18 -9.86 6.03
CA LEU A 70 -0.42 -8.58 6.43
C LEU A 70 -1.77 -8.38 5.72
N GLY A 71 -1.85 -8.66 4.42
CA GLY A 71 -3.09 -8.60 3.65
C GLY A 71 -4.19 -9.47 4.22
N GLN A 72 -3.88 -10.71 4.61
CA GLN A 72 -4.85 -11.60 5.24
C GLN A 72 -5.39 -11.04 6.56
N THR A 73 -4.55 -10.37 7.36
CA THR A 73 -5.03 -9.70 8.59
C THR A 73 -5.85 -8.44 8.32
N LEU A 74 -5.59 -7.75 7.20
CA LEU A 74 -6.32 -6.55 6.81
C LEU A 74 -7.63 -6.88 6.09
N ALA A 75 -7.70 -8.01 5.38
CA ALA A 75 -8.89 -8.52 4.72
C ALA A 75 -10.06 -8.75 5.69
N THR A 76 -9.74 -9.11 6.94
CA THR A 76 -10.73 -9.30 8.01
C THR A 76 -11.09 -8.01 8.74
N ARG A 77 -10.44 -6.88 8.43
CA ARG A 77 -10.62 -5.58 9.08
C ARG A 77 -10.91 -4.47 8.06
N PRO A 78 -12.09 -4.50 7.41
CA PRO A 78 -12.50 -3.47 6.44
C PRO A 78 -12.57 -2.06 7.07
N ASP A 79 -12.73 -1.97 8.38
CA ASP A 79 -12.66 -0.72 9.16
C ASP A 79 -11.32 0.02 9.04
N LEU A 80 -10.23 -0.70 8.75
CA LEU A 80 -8.87 -0.14 8.71
C LEU A 80 -8.35 0.15 7.30
N VAL A 81 -8.85 -0.56 6.29
CA VAL A 81 -8.35 -0.45 4.90
C VAL A 81 -9.40 -0.02 3.88
N GLY A 82 -10.66 0.06 4.30
CA GLY A 82 -11.81 0.29 3.44
C GLY A 82 -12.35 -0.99 2.81
N GLU A 83 -13.65 -0.99 2.48
CA GLU A 83 -14.35 -2.16 1.93
C GLU A 83 -13.75 -2.64 0.61
N ASP A 84 -13.42 -1.72 -0.31
CA ASP A 84 -12.82 -2.04 -1.60
C ASP A 84 -11.49 -2.80 -1.45
N ALA A 85 -10.68 -2.42 -0.44
CA ALA A 85 -9.40 -3.05 -0.19
C ALA A 85 -9.56 -4.40 0.52
N ALA A 86 -10.46 -4.50 1.49
CA ALA A 86 -10.75 -5.76 2.17
C ALA A 86 -11.32 -6.80 1.19
N HIS A 87 -12.17 -6.39 0.26
CA HIS A 87 -12.74 -7.27 -0.76
C HIS A 87 -11.70 -7.78 -1.76
N ASP A 88 -10.77 -6.93 -2.19
CA ASP A 88 -9.70 -7.32 -3.11
C ASP A 88 -8.62 -8.20 -2.45
N LEU A 89 -8.51 -8.15 -1.11
CA LEU A 89 -7.55 -8.95 -0.33
C LEU A 89 -8.06 -10.34 0.09
N LEU A 90 -9.34 -10.63 -0.10
CA LEU A 90 -9.96 -11.94 0.14
C LEU A 90 -9.70 -12.90 -1.04
#